data_AF-A0A1I6V6X7-F1
#
_entry.id   AF-A0A1I6V6X7-F1
#
_cell.length_a   1.000
_cell.length_b   1.000
_cell.length_c   1.000
_cell.angle_alpha   90.00
_cell.angle_beta   90.00
_cell.angle_gamma   90.00
#
_symmetry.space_group_name_H-M   'P 1'
#
loop_
_entity.id
_entity.type
_entity.pdbx_description
1 polymer ?
#
loop_
_entity_poly.entity_id
_entity_poly.type
_entity_poly.pdbx_seq_one_letter_code
_entity_poly.pdbx_strand_id
1 'polypeptide(L)'
;MKNRMNLFILSIILLVVTVACNEKTNIDIGDAVGKTEHYFRQLQEIETTASSFDGKKTVKFRLMVEGHPTEAEASMLFNLILDTVAKYSNRPDVWEHYEGYFDIKNYDEGVIYEGIKRIGEDLKVQ
;
A
#
# COMPACT_ATOMS: atom_id res chain seq x y z
N MET A 1 -29.96 -19.51 45.41
CA MET A 1 -29.15 -19.95 44.25
C MET A 1 -29.20 -19.02 43.02
N LYS A 2 -30.20 -18.13 42.87
CA LYS A 2 -30.33 -17.22 41.70
C LYS A 2 -29.22 -16.15 41.59
N ASN A 3 -28.75 -15.61 42.73
CA ASN A 3 -27.79 -14.49 42.72
C ASN A 3 -26.32 -14.90 42.46
N ARG A 4 -25.97 -16.18 42.67
CA ARG A 4 -24.62 -16.68 42.34
C ARG A 4 -24.45 -16.94 40.84
N MET A 5 -25.51 -17.35 40.16
CA MET A 5 -25.51 -17.64 38.72
C MET A 5 -25.29 -16.37 37.86
N ASN A 6 -25.84 -15.23 38.30
CA ASN A 6 -25.63 -13.94 37.62
C ASN A 6 -24.19 -13.43 37.72
N LEU A 7 -23.48 -13.71 38.83
CA LEU A 7 -22.07 -13.32 38.96
C LEU A 7 -21.16 -14.11 38.03
N PHE A 8 -21.42 -15.42 37.86
CA PHE A 8 -20.65 -16.29 36.95
C PHE A 8 -20.83 -15.89 35.48
N ILE A 9 -22.03 -15.51 35.07
CA ILE A 9 -22.31 -15.05 33.70
C ILE A 9 -21.62 -13.70 33.42
N LEU A 10 -21.66 -12.77 34.39
CA LEU A 10 -20.98 -11.47 34.25
C LEU A 10 -19.45 -11.62 34.14
N SER A 11 -18.85 -12.56 34.90
CA SER A 11 -17.42 -12.85 34.83
C SER A 11 -16.99 -13.50 33.51
N ILE A 12 -17.85 -14.30 32.88
CA ILE A 12 -17.57 -14.89 31.56
C ILE A 12 -17.61 -13.80 30.49
N ILE A 13 -18.57 -12.87 30.55
CA ILE A 13 -18.67 -11.75 29.59
C ILE A 13 -17.44 -10.82 29.67
N LEU A 14 -16.92 -10.56 30.87
CA LEU A 14 -15.69 -9.78 31.07
C LEU A 14 -14.43 -10.48 30.53
N LEU A 15 -14.41 -11.81 30.48
CA LEU A 15 -13.26 -12.58 29.98
C LEU A 15 -13.14 -12.54 28.44
N VAL A 16 -14.23 -12.27 27.72
CA VAL A 16 -14.24 -12.25 26.24
C VAL A 16 -13.73 -10.92 25.68
N VAL A 17 -13.71 -9.85 26.48
CA VAL A 17 -13.35 -8.48 26.00
C VAL A 17 -11.83 -8.25 25.91
N THR A 18 -11.00 -9.20 26.35
CA THR A 18 -9.52 -9.05 26.35
C THR A 18 -8.81 -9.71 25.17
N VAL A 19 -9.53 -10.24 24.19
CA VAL A 19 -8.92 -10.82 22.97
C VAL A 19 -9.12 -9.91 21.75
N ALA A 20 -9.00 -8.60 21.95
CA ALA A 20 -8.43 -7.76 20.90
C ALA A 20 -6.91 -7.81 21.08
N CYS A 21 -6.33 -8.99 20.83
CA CYS A 21 -4.90 -9.05 20.57
C CYS A 21 -4.68 -8.14 19.36
N ASN A 22 -4.01 -7.01 19.60
CA ASN A 22 -3.28 -6.30 18.56
C ASN A 22 -2.24 -7.27 18.02
N GLU A 23 -2.65 -8.21 17.16
CA GLU A 23 -1.72 -8.75 16.18
C GLU A 23 -1.28 -7.53 15.37
N LYS A 24 -0.15 -6.95 15.78
CA LYS A 24 0.78 -6.38 14.83
C LYS A 24 1.05 -7.51 13.86
N THR A 25 0.20 -7.65 12.85
CA THR A 25 0.57 -8.31 11.61
C THR A 25 1.84 -7.60 11.21
N ASN A 26 2.96 -8.31 11.37
CA ASN A 26 4.26 -7.80 11.03
C ASN A 26 4.25 -7.71 9.50
N ILE A 27 3.82 -6.57 8.99
CA ILE A 27 3.70 -6.36 7.55
C ILE A 27 5.09 -6.27 7.01
N ASP A 28 5.44 -7.28 6.22
CA ASP A 28 6.59 -7.17 5.35
C ASP A 28 6.19 -6.30 4.16
N ILE A 29 6.24 -4.98 4.38
CA ILE A 29 5.98 -4.00 3.33
C ILE A 29 7.04 -4.13 2.21
N GLY A 30 8.25 -4.59 2.54
CA GLY A 30 9.27 -4.90 1.56
C GLY A 30 8.83 -6.01 0.59
N ASP A 31 8.26 -7.10 1.13
CA ASP A 31 7.67 -8.17 0.32
C ASP A 31 6.49 -7.68 -0.54
N ALA A 32 5.59 -6.87 0.01
CA ALA A 32 4.47 -6.29 -0.75
C ALA A 32 4.95 -5.38 -1.89
N VAL A 33 5.97 -4.57 -1.63
CA VAL A 33 6.62 -3.70 -2.63
C VAL A 33 7.28 -4.54 -3.73
N GLY A 34 8.03 -5.58 -3.36
CA GLY A 34 8.67 -6.50 -4.31
C GLY A 34 7.67 -7.26 -5.18
N LYS A 35 6.55 -7.73 -4.61
CA LYS A 35 5.47 -8.38 -5.36
C LYS A 35 4.77 -7.41 -6.31
N THR A 36 4.59 -6.16 -5.90
CA THR A 36 4.03 -5.11 -6.75
C THR A 36 4.96 -4.81 -7.93
N GLU A 37 6.27 -4.68 -7.70
CA GLU A 37 7.26 -4.53 -8.77
C GLU A 37 7.21 -5.69 -9.75
N HIS A 38 7.16 -6.92 -9.25
CA HIS A 38 7.04 -8.10 -10.10
C HIS A 38 5.76 -8.08 -10.93
N TYR A 39 4.62 -7.68 -10.35
CA TYR A 39 3.35 -7.54 -11.06
C TYR A 39 3.45 -6.55 -12.22
N PHE A 40 3.99 -5.35 -11.98
CA PHE A 40 4.11 -4.31 -13.02
C PHE A 40 5.06 -4.71 -14.15
N ARG A 41 6.14 -5.43 -13.86
CA ARG A 41 7.04 -5.99 -14.89
C ARG A 41 6.37 -6.96 -15.87
N GLN A 42 5.19 -7.48 -15.55
CA GLN A 42 4.45 -8.38 -16.44
C GLN A 42 3.43 -7.65 -17.33
N LEU A 43 3.22 -6.34 -17.13
CA LEU A 43 2.28 -5.54 -17.92
C LEU A 43 2.95 -5.12 -19.25
N GLN A 44 2.25 -5.30 -20.37
CA GLN A 44 2.79 -5.01 -21.71
C GLN A 44 3.16 -3.52 -21.90
N GLU A 45 2.46 -2.61 -21.23
CA GLU A 45 2.66 -1.15 -21.34
C GLU A 45 3.86 -0.65 -20.52
N ILE A 46 4.46 -1.52 -19.70
CA ILE A 46 5.55 -1.18 -18.78
C ILE A 46 6.80 -1.94 -19.21
N GLU A 47 7.78 -1.22 -19.73
CA GLU A 47 9.04 -1.86 -20.12
C GLU A 47 9.83 -2.34 -18.91
N THR A 48 9.97 -1.46 -17.91
CA THR A 48 10.72 -1.78 -16.70
C THR A 48 10.06 -1.14 -15.48
N THR A 49 10.30 -1.77 -14.33
CA THR A 49 9.89 -1.25 -13.03
C THR A 49 11.01 -1.44 -12.03
N ALA A 50 11.21 -0.42 -11.21
CA ALA A 50 12.07 -0.47 -10.04
C ALA A 50 11.31 0.06 -8.83
N SER A 51 11.55 -0.55 -7.68
CA SER A 51 10.93 -0.15 -6.43
C SER A 51 11.94 -0.13 -5.29
N SER A 52 11.61 0.58 -4.21
CA SER A 52 12.40 0.55 -2.97
C SER A 52 11.55 0.87 -1.76
N PHE A 53 11.97 0.34 -0.62
CA PHE A 53 11.45 0.68 0.70
C PHE A 53 12.63 1.06 1.62
N ASP A 54 12.52 2.17 2.33
CA ASP A 54 13.58 2.71 3.19
C ASP A 54 13.74 2.00 4.54
N GLY A 55 12.94 0.97 4.81
CA GLY A 55 12.92 0.27 6.10
C GLY A 55 12.09 0.97 7.18
N LYS A 56 11.45 2.11 6.86
CA LYS A 56 10.72 2.95 7.81
C LYS A 56 9.33 3.34 7.33
N LYS A 57 9.25 4.25 6.35
CA LYS A 57 7.99 4.90 5.95
C LYS A 57 7.88 5.14 4.46
N THR A 58 8.97 5.11 3.72
CA THR A 58 8.99 5.60 2.33
C THR A 58 9.01 4.42 1.37
N VAL A 59 7.99 4.36 0.52
CA VAL A 59 7.89 3.44 -0.62
C VAL A 59 8.09 4.24 -1.90
N LYS A 60 8.94 3.73 -2.80
CA LYS A 60 9.16 4.34 -4.11
C LYS A 60 8.91 3.36 -5.24
N PHE A 61 8.34 3.86 -6.34
CA PHE A 61 8.25 3.13 -7.61
C PHE A 61 8.67 4.03 -8.78
N ARG A 62 9.30 3.41 -9.76
CA ARG A 62 9.60 3.99 -11.07
C ARG A 62 9.06 3.08 -12.15
N LEU A 63 8.22 3.62 -13.02
CA LEU A 63 7.73 2.94 -14.22
C LEU A 63 8.42 3.51 -15.45
N MET A 64 9.02 2.64 -16.28
CA MET A 64 9.45 3.02 -17.62
C MET A 64 8.39 2.61 -18.63
N VAL A 65 7.98 3.54 -19.47
CA VAL A 65 6.99 3.35 -20.54
C VAL A 65 7.60 3.75 -21.89
N GLU A 66 7.16 3.10 -22.97
CA GLU A 66 7.57 3.48 -24.33
C GLU A 66 6.90 4.77 -24.81
N GLY A 67 5.67 5.02 -24.34
CA GLY A 67 4.82 6.10 -24.84
C GLY A 67 4.81 7.38 -24.01
N HIS A 68 3.89 8.27 -24.37
CA HIS A 68 3.60 9.50 -23.64
C HIS A 68 2.19 9.38 -23.05
N PRO A 69 2.03 8.75 -21.86
CA PRO A 69 0.73 8.68 -21.22
C PRO A 69 0.16 10.08 -20.97
N THR A 70 -1.15 10.18 -21.02
CA THR A 70 -1.88 11.34 -20.51
C THR A 70 -1.79 11.39 -18.98
N GLU A 71 -2.05 12.56 -18.39
CA GLU A 71 -2.11 12.72 -16.93
C GLU A 71 -3.14 11.76 -16.29
N ALA A 72 -4.24 11.46 -16.99
CA ALA A 72 -5.25 10.51 -16.55
C ALA A 72 -4.70 9.07 -16.52
N GLU A 73 -3.95 8.65 -17.54
CA GLU A 73 -3.30 7.34 -17.58
C GLU A 73 -2.20 7.22 -16.53
N ALA A 74 -1.40 8.27 -16.34
CA ALA A 74 -0.42 8.34 -15.26
C ALA A 74 -1.09 8.20 -13.88
N SER A 75 -2.20 8.90 -13.67
CA SER A 75 -3.01 8.79 -12.44
C SER A 75 -3.55 7.38 -12.23
N MET A 76 -4.02 6.71 -13.29
CA MET A 76 -4.48 5.32 -13.22
C MET A 76 -3.34 4.37 -12.83
N LEU A 77 -2.15 4.53 -13.43
CA LEU A 77 -0.98 3.71 -13.10
C LEU A 77 -0.51 3.90 -11.65
N PHE A 78 -0.48 5.14 -11.17
CA PHE A 78 -0.13 5.43 -9.79
C PHE A 78 -1.15 4.86 -8.79
N ASN A 79 -2.46 5.00 -9.07
CA ASN A 79 -3.48 4.36 -8.24
C ASN A 79 -3.37 2.83 -8.27
N LEU A 80 -3.04 2.24 -9.41
CA LEU A 80 -2.81 0.80 -9.50
C LEU A 80 -1.62 0.35 -8.65
N ILE A 81 -0.55 1.16 -8.53
CA ILE A 81 0.53 0.90 -7.56
C ILE A 81 -0.04 0.90 -6.14
N LEU A 82 -0.80 1.93 -5.78
CA LEU A 82 -1.40 2.05 -4.43
C LEU A 82 -2.25 0.82 -4.07
N ASP A 83 -3.13 0.42 -4.98
CA ASP A 83 -4.05 -0.70 -4.80
C ASP A 83 -3.31 -2.04 -4.74
N THR A 84 -2.28 -2.21 -5.58
CA THR A 84 -1.51 -3.45 -5.64
C THR A 84 -0.65 -3.65 -4.39
N VAL A 85 -0.05 -2.57 -3.85
CA VAL A 85 0.66 -2.62 -2.56
C VAL A 85 -0.32 -2.92 -1.42
N ALA A 86 -1.48 -2.28 -1.39
CA ALA A 86 -2.51 -2.56 -0.38
C ALA A 86 -2.97 -4.02 -0.43
N LYS A 87 -3.16 -4.56 -1.63
CA LYS A 87 -3.49 -5.97 -1.86
C LYS A 87 -2.40 -6.91 -1.36
N TYR A 88 -1.14 -6.73 -1.77
CA TYR A 88 -0.07 -7.66 -1.39
C TYR A 88 0.38 -7.52 0.07
N SER A 89 0.20 -6.35 0.68
CA SER A 89 0.39 -6.16 2.13
C SER A 89 -0.75 -6.71 2.98
N ASN A 90 -1.88 -7.08 2.35
CA ASN A 90 -3.13 -7.42 3.01
C ASN A 90 -3.62 -6.33 3.98
N ARG A 91 -3.34 -5.05 3.68
CA ARG A 91 -3.83 -3.90 4.45
C ARG A 91 -4.38 -2.79 3.55
N PRO A 92 -5.70 -2.56 3.56
CA PRO A 92 -6.30 -1.46 2.79
C PRO A 92 -5.86 -0.07 3.31
N ASP A 93 -5.50 0.02 4.59
CA ASP A 93 -5.02 1.22 5.29
C ASP A 93 -3.49 1.40 5.21
N VAL A 94 -2.78 0.67 4.34
CA VAL A 94 -1.31 0.75 4.23
C VAL A 94 -0.81 2.20 4.04
N TRP A 95 -1.54 3.01 3.28
CA TRP A 95 -1.19 4.41 3.00
C TRP A 95 -1.54 5.41 4.12
N GLU A 96 -2.08 4.93 5.24
CA GLU A 96 -2.14 5.68 6.51
C GLU A 96 -0.83 5.54 7.31
N HIS A 97 0.06 4.64 6.90
CA HIS A 97 1.32 4.34 7.59
C HIS A 97 2.58 4.64 6.77
N TYR A 98 2.47 4.61 5.45
CA TYR A 98 3.58 4.79 4.52
C TYR A 98 3.31 5.95 3.54
N GLU A 99 4.40 6.57 3.10
CA GLU A 99 4.42 7.58 2.05
C GLU A 99 4.87 6.95 0.74
N GLY A 100 4.18 7.29 -0.36
CA GLY A 100 4.49 6.84 -1.71
C GLY A 100 5.08 7.96 -2.55
N TYR A 101 6.21 7.68 -3.20
CA TYR A 101 6.84 8.57 -4.19
C TYR A 101 7.03 7.79 -5.48
N PHE A 102 6.38 8.24 -6.54
CA PHE A 102 6.28 7.51 -7.79
C PHE A 102 6.76 8.40 -8.93
N ASP A 103 7.39 7.80 -9.93
CA ASP A 103 7.67 8.48 -11.19
C ASP A 103 7.37 7.58 -12.39
N ILE A 104 6.97 8.22 -13.49
CA ILE A 104 6.87 7.60 -14.81
C ILE A 104 7.94 8.24 -15.68
N LYS A 105 8.67 7.39 -16.41
CA LYS A 105 9.74 7.79 -17.31
C LYS A 105 9.54 7.24 -18.71
N ASN A 106 10.06 7.94 -19.70
CA ASN A 106 10.33 7.41 -21.03
C ASN A 106 11.81 7.66 -21.41
N TYR A 107 12.25 7.11 -22.54
CA TYR A 107 13.64 7.27 -23.00
C TYR A 107 13.97 8.69 -23.48
N ASP A 108 12.97 9.43 -23.98
CA ASP A 108 13.18 10.69 -24.68
C ASP A 108 13.24 11.89 -23.73
N GLU A 109 12.32 11.98 -22.77
CA GLU A 109 12.10 13.16 -21.91
C GLU A 109 12.56 12.94 -20.47
N GLY A 110 12.88 11.71 -20.09
CA GLY A 110 13.26 11.38 -18.73
C GLY A 110 12.04 11.20 -17.84
N VAL A 111 11.88 12.00 -16.78
CA VAL A 111 10.69 11.93 -15.91
C VAL A 111 9.59 12.77 -16.53
N ILE A 112 8.44 12.15 -16.80
CA ILE A 112 7.29 12.80 -17.45
C ILE A 112 6.11 13.03 -16.49
N TYR A 113 5.98 12.22 -15.44
CA TYR A 113 5.04 12.44 -14.36
C TYR A 113 5.62 12.01 -13.02
N GLU A 114 5.23 12.72 -11.98
CA GLU A 114 5.51 12.37 -10.58
C GLU A 114 4.19 12.17 -9.82
N GLY A 115 4.17 11.15 -8.97
CA GLY A 115 3.05 10.84 -8.08
C GLY A 115 3.50 10.90 -6.63
N ILE A 116 2.78 11.62 -5.77
CA ILE A 116 3.09 11.69 -4.34
C ILE A 116 1.83 11.33 -3.53
N LYS A 117 1.95 10.29 -2.70
CA LYS A 117 0.94 9.90 -1.72
C LYS A 117 1.49 10.11 -0.31
N ARG A 118 1.11 11.21 0.34
CA ARG A 118 1.43 11.44 1.76
C ARG A 118 0.40 10.79 2.68
N ILE A 119 0.79 10.57 3.92
CA ILE A 119 -0.10 10.06 4.97
C ILE A 119 -1.23 11.07 5.19
N GLY A 120 -2.48 10.62 5.06
CA GLY A 120 -3.67 11.45 5.24
C GLY A 120 -3.97 12.42 4.09
N GLU A 121 -3.20 12.42 2.99
CA GLU A 121 -3.48 13.22 1.79
C GLU A 121 -3.88 12.32 0.61
N ASP A 122 -4.68 12.83 -0.31
CA ASP A 122 -4.93 12.15 -1.59
C ASP A 122 -3.66 12.08 -2.45
N LEU A 123 -3.64 11.14 -3.40
CA LEU A 123 -2.58 11.08 -4.40
C LEU A 123 -2.56 12.38 -5.22
N LYS A 124 -1.40 13.00 -5.32
CA LYS A 124 -1.15 14.16 -6.19
C LYS A 124 -0.30 13.72 -7.37
N VAL A 125 -0.69 14.14 -8.57
CA VAL A 125 0.02 13.86 -9.83
C VAL A 125 0.43 15.19 -10.44
N GLN A 126 1.66 15.27 -10.93
CA GLN A 126 2.27 16.48 -11.50
C GLN A 126 3.26 16.14 -12.61
#